data_AF-A0A5J4PGJ0-F1
#
_entry.id   AF-A0A5J4PGJ0-F1
#
_cell.length_a   1.000
_cell.length_b   1.000
_cell.length_c   1.000
_cell.angle_alpha   90.00
_cell.angle_beta   90.00
_cell.angle_gamma   90.00
#
_symmetry.space_group_name_H-M   'P 1'
#
loop_
_entity.id
_entity.type
_entity.pdbx_description
1 polymer ?
#
loop_
_entity_poly.entity_id
_entity_poly.type
_entity_poly.pdbx_seq_one_letter_code
_entity_poly.pdbx_strand_id
1 'polypeptide(L)'
;CAGIKDIENRTWKTNFRGRVLIHASAKGEYAAWVLNKEQMLEVTKKGVWSNIAYYKTSAIIGSVEIVDCIKGSESIWADNRTFVHKGEITHLWHWVLKNPVLFEKPVLNIKGKLSFWESGYDELICPECGKNCIERYGQYYGNMRS
;
A
#
# COMPACT_ATOMS: atom_id res chain seq x y z
N CYS A 1 4.34 -4.64 2.01
CA CYS A 1 5.22 -4.64 0.81
C CYS A 1 5.75 -6.01 0.40
N ALA A 2 5.16 -7.14 0.86
CA ALA A 2 5.64 -8.48 0.52
C ALA A 2 5.38 -8.90 -0.96
N GLY A 3 4.97 -7.97 -1.82
CA GLY A 3 4.72 -8.19 -3.24
C GLY A 3 3.59 -9.16 -3.60
N ILE A 4 2.65 -9.37 -2.68
CA ILE A 4 1.47 -10.22 -2.93
C ILE A 4 0.31 -9.42 -3.52
N LYS A 5 0.05 -8.23 -2.97
CA LYS A 5 -1.05 -7.35 -3.36
C LYS A 5 -0.60 -6.46 -4.51
N ASP A 6 -1.13 -6.70 -5.69
CA ASP A 6 -0.86 -5.96 -6.93
C ASP A 6 -1.91 -4.86 -7.22
N ILE A 7 -2.98 -4.79 -6.42
CA ILE A 7 -4.03 -3.77 -6.52
C ILE A 7 -4.28 -3.09 -5.18
N GLU A 8 -4.29 -1.76 -5.22
CA GLU A 8 -4.82 -0.93 -4.15
C GLU A 8 -6.21 -0.36 -4.53
N ASN A 9 -7.22 -0.62 -3.69
CA ASN A 9 -8.60 -0.23 -3.94
C ASN A 9 -8.88 1.15 -3.32
N ARG A 10 -9.38 2.11 -4.11
CA ARG A 10 -9.64 3.50 -3.68
C ARG A 10 -10.98 4.02 -4.16
N THR A 11 -11.58 4.90 -3.38
CA THR A 11 -12.79 5.63 -3.81
C THR A 11 -12.51 6.75 -4.81
N TRP A 12 -11.23 7.00 -5.15
CA TRP A 12 -10.81 8.11 -6.00
C TRP A 12 -9.71 7.73 -7.00
N LYS A 13 -9.72 8.42 -8.15
CA LYS A 13 -8.78 8.22 -9.27
C LYS A 13 -7.47 8.97 -9.03
N THR A 14 -6.35 8.36 -9.37
CA THR A 14 -5.07 9.07 -9.49
C THR A 14 -4.51 9.06 -10.92
N ASN A 15 -3.96 10.20 -11.35
CA ASN A 15 -3.13 10.29 -12.56
C ASN A 15 -1.64 10.13 -12.25
N PHE A 16 -1.24 10.07 -10.97
CA PHE A 16 0.15 9.86 -10.57
C PHE A 16 0.65 8.50 -11.08
N ARG A 17 1.86 8.48 -11.63
CA ARG A 17 2.60 7.29 -12.04
C ARG A 17 4.03 7.42 -11.55
N GLY A 18 4.46 6.45 -10.77
CA GLY A 18 5.76 6.52 -10.11
C GLY A 18 5.77 5.83 -8.75
N ARG A 19 6.89 5.99 -8.04
CA ARG A 19 7.14 5.31 -6.78
C ARG A 19 6.59 6.09 -5.59
N VAL A 20 5.91 5.38 -4.71
CA VAL A 20 5.35 5.89 -3.45
C VAL A 20 5.81 5.05 -2.28
N LEU A 21 5.92 5.70 -1.12
CA LEU A 21 6.22 5.07 0.15
C LEU A 21 4.95 4.49 0.78
N ILE A 22 5.10 3.33 1.40
CA ILE A 22 4.02 2.59 2.05
C ILE A 22 4.06 2.82 3.54
N HIS A 23 3.02 3.46 4.05
CA HIS A 23 2.79 3.69 5.47
C HIS A 23 1.89 2.59 6.05
N ALA A 24 2.33 1.95 7.13
CA ALA A 24 1.52 1.05 7.95
C ALA A 24 0.75 1.87 8.99
N SER A 25 -0.58 1.87 8.90
CA SER A 25 -1.45 2.68 9.77
C SER A 25 -1.37 2.29 11.25
N ALA A 26 -1.71 3.25 12.12
CA ALA A 26 -1.80 3.05 13.57
C ALA A 26 -2.86 2.01 13.97
N LYS A 27 -3.95 1.92 13.20
CA LYS A 27 -4.99 0.91 13.34
C LYS A 27 -4.67 -0.22 12.38
N GLY A 28 -4.28 -1.38 12.92
CA GLY A 28 -4.20 -2.62 12.15
C GLY A 28 -5.57 -3.28 12.12
N GLU A 29 -5.96 -3.81 10.97
CA GLU A 29 -7.08 -4.74 10.87
C GLU A 29 -6.54 -6.16 10.85
N TYR A 30 -7.21 -7.07 11.56
CA TYR A 30 -6.72 -8.42 11.71
C TYR A 30 -7.01 -9.21 10.43
N ALA A 31 -5.98 -9.76 9.79
CA ALA A 31 -6.02 -10.26 8.41
C ALA A 31 -7.15 -11.29 8.13
N ALA A 32 -7.51 -12.11 9.12
CA ALA A 32 -8.60 -13.09 9.00
C ALA A 32 -9.98 -12.45 8.75
N TRP A 33 -10.17 -11.17 9.06
CA TRP A 33 -11.43 -10.44 8.87
C TRP A 33 -11.48 -9.69 7.55
N VAL A 34 -10.35 -9.56 6.85
CA VAL A 34 -10.18 -8.69 5.68
C VAL A 34 -9.94 -9.50 4.40
N LEU A 35 -9.31 -10.67 4.51
CA LEU A 35 -8.95 -11.49 3.35
C LEU A 35 -10.05 -12.49 3.00
N ASN A 36 -10.37 -12.59 1.71
CA ASN A 36 -11.23 -13.65 1.18
C ASN A 36 -10.46 -14.99 1.06
N LYS A 37 -11.17 -16.07 0.73
CA LYS A 37 -10.59 -17.42 0.64
C LYS A 37 -9.41 -17.51 -0.35
N GLU A 38 -9.50 -16.87 -1.51
CA GLU A 38 -8.45 -16.91 -2.53
C GLU A 38 -7.22 -16.11 -2.10
N GLN A 39 -7.42 -14.92 -1.53
CA GLN A 39 -6.36 -14.10 -0.98
C GLN A 39 -5.66 -14.81 0.18
N MET A 40 -6.41 -15.44 1.09
CA MET A 40 -5.86 -16.25 2.18
C MET A 40 -4.99 -17.39 1.64
N LEU A 41 -5.47 -18.12 0.63
CA LEU A 41 -4.69 -19.19 -0.01
C LEU A 41 -3.40 -18.66 -0.65
N GLU A 42 -3.43 -17.51 -1.30
CA GLU A 42 -2.23 -16.91 -1.89
C GLU A 42 -1.21 -16.51 -0.81
N VAL A 43 -1.66 -15.85 0.26
CA VAL A 43 -0.82 -15.44 1.38
C VAL A 43 -0.16 -16.65 2.03
N THR A 44 -0.93 -17.73 2.27
CA THR A 44 -0.41 -18.98 2.84
C THR A 44 0.61 -19.63 1.90
N LYS A 45 0.30 -19.77 0.60
CA LYS A 45 1.21 -20.35 -0.39
C LYS A 45 2.53 -19.60 -0.50
N LYS A 46 2.50 -18.27 -0.42
CA LYS A 46 3.71 -17.43 -0.46
C LYS A 46 4.45 -17.33 0.88
N GLY A 47 3.91 -17.91 1.95
CA GLY A 47 4.56 -17.95 3.27
C GLY A 47 4.74 -16.58 3.93
N VAL A 48 3.95 -15.57 3.54
CA VAL A 48 4.15 -14.17 4.01
C VAL A 48 3.36 -13.82 5.28
N TRP A 49 2.80 -14.81 5.96
CA TRP A 49 1.99 -14.63 7.18
C TRP A 49 2.76 -13.95 8.31
N SER A 50 4.04 -14.32 8.48
CA SER A 50 4.96 -13.74 9.47
C SER A 50 5.23 -12.25 9.22
N ASN A 51 5.20 -11.81 7.96
CA ASN A 51 5.38 -10.41 7.60
C ASN A 51 4.15 -9.58 7.97
N ILE A 52 2.94 -10.11 7.81
CA ILE A 52 1.69 -9.36 8.07
C ILE A 52 1.51 -9.04 9.55
N ALA A 53 1.95 -9.92 10.46
CA ALA A 53 1.73 -9.77 11.90
C ALA A 53 2.78 -8.92 12.64
N TYR A 54 3.92 -8.59 12.01
CA TYR A 54 5.09 -8.04 12.71
C TYR A 54 5.39 -6.56 12.45
N TYR A 55 4.71 -5.91 11.48
CA TYR A 55 5.05 -4.52 11.16
C TYR A 55 4.57 -3.56 12.25
N LYS A 56 5.52 -2.79 12.79
CA LYS A 56 5.25 -1.66 13.68
C LYS A 56 4.26 -0.71 12.99
N THR A 57 3.13 -0.48 13.62
CA THR A 57 2.14 0.51 13.20
C THR A 57 2.72 1.93 13.29
N SER A 58 2.21 2.87 12.50
CA SER A 58 2.75 4.25 12.41
C SER A 58 4.18 4.32 11.88
N ALA A 59 4.47 3.54 10.84
CA ALA A 59 5.80 3.46 10.24
C ALA A 59 5.75 3.33 8.72
N ILE A 60 6.83 3.74 8.05
CA ILE A 60 7.06 3.46 6.63
C ILE A 60 7.75 2.11 6.53
N ILE A 61 7.13 1.18 5.82
CA ILE A 61 7.58 -0.22 5.75
C ILE A 61 8.21 -0.57 4.40
N GLY A 62 8.10 0.31 3.41
CA GLY A 62 8.66 0.08 2.09
C GLY A 62 8.15 1.05 1.04
N SER A 63 8.26 0.66 -0.23
CA SER A 63 7.76 1.43 -1.37
C SER A 63 7.14 0.52 -2.43
N VAL A 64 6.38 1.12 -3.34
CA VAL A 64 5.81 0.45 -4.52
C VAL A 64 5.67 1.45 -5.66
N GLU A 65 5.64 0.99 -6.90
CA GLU A 65 5.30 1.82 -8.05
C GLU A 65 3.82 1.70 -8.39
N ILE A 66 3.16 2.84 -8.56
CA ILE A 66 1.84 2.93 -9.19
C ILE A 66 2.07 3.08 -10.69
N VAL A 67 1.73 2.04 -11.45
CA VAL A 67 1.93 2.00 -12.90
C VAL A 67 0.64 2.22 -13.68
N ASP A 68 -0.52 2.00 -13.05
CA ASP A 68 -1.81 2.31 -13.65
C ASP A 68 -2.91 2.59 -12.62
N CYS A 69 -4.06 3.08 -13.08
CA CYS A 69 -5.26 3.35 -12.28
C CYS A 69 -6.51 3.05 -13.12
N ILE A 70 -7.07 1.86 -12.94
CA ILE A 70 -8.17 1.31 -13.76
C ILE A 70 -9.42 1.03 -12.91
N LYS A 71 -10.49 0.51 -13.54
CA LYS A 71 -11.66 -0.09 -12.89
C LYS A 71 -11.83 -1.51 -13.42
N GLY A 72 -12.50 -2.38 -12.67
CA GLY A 72 -12.80 -3.75 -13.13
C GLY A 72 -11.54 -4.62 -13.30
N SER A 73 -10.64 -4.60 -12.32
CA SER A 73 -9.42 -5.42 -12.40
C SER A 73 -9.77 -6.88 -12.13
N GLU A 74 -9.15 -7.80 -12.86
CA GLU A 74 -9.32 -9.25 -12.69
C GLU A 74 -8.46 -9.83 -11.55
N SER A 75 -7.59 -9.04 -10.94
CA SER A 75 -6.78 -9.49 -9.80
C SER A 75 -7.66 -9.88 -8.62
N ILE A 76 -7.28 -10.96 -7.91
CA ILE A 76 -7.94 -11.39 -6.67
C ILE A 76 -7.84 -10.33 -5.55
N TRP A 77 -6.93 -9.35 -5.68
CA TRP A 77 -6.75 -8.24 -4.76
C TRP A 77 -7.66 -7.05 -5.06
N ALA A 78 -8.37 -7.08 -6.17
CA ALA A 78 -9.33 -6.06 -6.57
C ALA A 78 -10.67 -6.25 -5.86
N ASP A 79 -11.21 -5.15 -5.36
CA ASP A 79 -12.56 -5.10 -4.82
C ASP A 79 -13.51 -4.51 -5.87
N ASN A 80 -14.12 -5.40 -6.65
CA ASN A 80 -15.05 -5.03 -7.73
C ASN A 80 -16.47 -4.70 -7.23
N ARG A 81 -16.69 -4.50 -5.92
CA ARG A 81 -18.02 -4.16 -5.40
C ARG A 81 -18.48 -2.79 -5.92
N THR A 82 -19.78 -2.72 -6.17
CA THR A 82 -20.50 -1.46 -6.36
C THR A 82 -20.93 -0.88 -5.03
N PHE A 83 -20.87 0.44 -4.89
CA PHE A 83 -21.38 1.16 -3.71
C PHE A 83 -22.03 2.47 -4.12
N VAL A 84 -22.88 3.02 -3.25
CA VAL A 84 -23.53 4.32 -3.50
C VAL A 84 -22.65 5.43 -2.93
N HIS A 85 -22.26 6.38 -3.77
CA HIS A 85 -21.58 7.60 -3.34
C HIS A 85 -22.37 8.80 -3.85
N LYS A 86 -22.80 9.68 -2.94
CA LYS A 86 -23.59 10.88 -3.27
C LYS A 86 -24.85 10.57 -4.12
N GLY A 87 -25.51 9.44 -3.85
CA GLY A 87 -26.73 9.04 -4.54
C GLY A 87 -26.50 8.29 -5.87
N GLU A 88 -25.26 8.09 -6.30
CA GLU A 88 -24.93 7.39 -7.54
C GLU A 88 -24.24 6.05 -7.28
N ILE A 89 -24.59 5.02 -8.06
CA ILE A 89 -23.88 3.74 -8.05
C ILE A 89 -22.50 3.96 -8.67
N THR A 90 -21.45 3.66 -7.91
CA THR A 90 -20.07 3.80 -8.33
C THR A 90 -19.26 2.55 -7.97
N HIS A 91 -18.01 2.53 -8.43
CA HIS A 91 -17.05 1.44 -8.27
C HIS A 91 -15.74 1.98 -7.70
N LEU A 92 -14.96 1.10 -7.08
CA LEU A 92 -13.61 1.43 -6.64
C LEU A 92 -12.67 1.59 -7.86
N TRP A 93 -11.70 2.48 -7.69
CA TRP A 93 -10.53 2.60 -8.56
C TRP A 93 -9.46 1.63 -8.06
N HIS A 94 -8.81 0.97 -9.00
CA HIS A 94 -7.75 0.00 -8.76
C HIS A 94 -6.42 0.59 -9.21
N TRP A 95 -5.60 0.97 -8.25
CA TRP A 95 -4.23 1.40 -8.53
C TRP A 95 -3.37 0.16 -8.71
N VAL A 96 -2.80 0.01 -9.90
CA VAL A 96 -1.97 -1.13 -10.28
C VAL A 96 -0.57 -0.92 -9.73
N LEU A 97 -0.11 -1.88 -8.95
CA LEU A 97 1.12 -1.82 -8.18
C LEU A 97 2.20 -2.73 -8.77
N LYS A 98 3.42 -2.22 -8.94
CA LYS A 98 4.59 -3.00 -9.37
C LYS A 98 5.83 -2.66 -8.55
N ASN A 99 6.87 -3.48 -8.72
CA ASN A 99 8.20 -3.27 -8.16
C ASN A 99 8.20 -2.93 -6.65
N PRO A 100 7.51 -3.74 -5.83
CA PRO A 100 7.45 -3.53 -4.39
C PRO A 100 8.84 -3.69 -3.78
N VAL A 101 9.19 -2.79 -2.87
CA VAL A 101 10.39 -2.89 -2.05
C VAL A 101 9.94 -2.92 -0.60
N LEU A 102 10.32 -3.96 0.12
CA LEU A 102 10.19 -4.04 1.56
C LEU A 102 11.48 -3.51 2.18
N PHE A 103 11.38 -2.61 3.14
CA PHE A 103 12.55 -2.13 3.86
C PHE A 103 12.96 -3.11 4.94
N GLU A 104 14.27 -3.36 5.05
CA GLU A 104 14.84 -4.18 6.14
C GLU A 104 14.53 -3.57 7.52
N LYS A 105 14.64 -2.24 7.64
CA LYS A 105 14.25 -1.51 8.84
C LYS A 105 13.17 -0.47 8.49
N PRO A 106 12.01 -0.49 9.17
CA PRO A 106 10.97 0.49 8.94
C PRO A 106 11.38 1.87 9.48
N VAL A 107 10.90 2.94 8.85
CA VAL A 107 11.05 4.30 9.38
C VAL A 107 9.93 4.55 10.38
N LEU A 108 10.28 4.68 11.66
CA LEU A 108 9.33 4.72 12.77
C LEU A 108 8.77 6.12 13.04
N ASN A 109 7.68 6.16 13.83
CA ASN A 109 7.08 7.39 14.37
C ASN A 109 6.53 8.34 13.30
N ILE A 110 6.06 7.79 12.19
CA ILE A 110 5.47 8.55 11.09
C ILE A 110 3.95 8.58 11.30
N LYS A 111 3.37 9.78 11.42
CA LYS A 111 1.92 9.95 11.45
C LYS A 111 1.35 9.89 10.04
N GLY A 112 0.48 8.93 9.77
CA GLY A 112 -0.20 8.82 8.49
C GLY A 112 -1.23 9.95 8.29
N LYS A 113 -1.42 10.38 7.05
CA LYS A 113 -2.49 11.32 6.64
C LYS A 113 -3.43 10.63 5.64
N LEU A 114 -4.43 11.33 5.13
CA LEU A 114 -5.29 10.83 4.05
C LEU A 114 -4.73 11.28 2.69
N SER A 115 -5.11 10.56 1.62
CA SER A 115 -4.69 10.82 0.23
C SER A 115 -3.18 10.68 0.01
N PHE A 116 -2.62 11.26 -1.06
CA PHE A 116 -1.18 11.48 -1.14
C PHE A 116 -0.80 12.65 -0.25
N TRP A 117 0.32 12.53 0.45
CA TRP A 117 0.98 13.67 1.07
C TRP A 117 2.48 13.58 0.83
N GLU A 118 3.13 14.75 0.80
CA GLU A 118 4.58 14.83 0.88
C GLU A 118 5.04 14.50 2.31
N SER A 119 6.19 13.85 2.42
CA SER A 119 6.83 13.52 3.69
C SER A 119 6.89 14.70 4.65
N GLY A 120 7.24 15.87 4.10
CA GLY A 120 7.85 16.95 4.87
C GLY A 120 9.20 16.53 5.49
N TYR A 121 9.78 15.41 5.03
CA TYR A 121 11.10 14.94 5.40
C TYR A 121 12.00 15.16 4.20
N ASP A 122 13.04 15.97 4.39
CA ASP A 122 14.08 16.20 3.39
C ASP A 122 14.95 14.96 3.20
N GLU A 123 14.91 14.04 4.16
CA GLU A 123 15.71 12.82 4.16
C GLU A 123 14.88 11.56 4.45
N LEU A 124 15.00 10.57 3.56
CA LEU A 124 14.65 9.19 3.84
C LEU A 124 15.95 8.40 3.91
N ILE A 125 16.46 8.20 5.13
CA ILE A 125 17.68 7.40 5.32
C ILE A 125 17.37 5.95 4.99
N CYS A 126 17.95 5.49 3.88
CA CYS A 126 17.88 4.11 3.44
C CYS A 126 18.47 3.20 4.51
N PRO A 127 17.74 2.18 4.97
CA PRO A 127 18.26 1.27 5.98
C PRO A 127 19.38 0.36 5.46
N GLU A 128 19.48 0.17 4.14
CA GLU A 128 20.52 -0.67 3.49
C GLU A 128 21.84 0.09 3.30
N CYS A 129 21.80 1.35 2.86
CA CYS A 129 23.00 2.11 2.51
C CYS A 129 23.32 3.29 3.42
N GLY A 130 22.43 3.62 4.37
CA GLY A 130 22.61 4.71 5.33
C GLY A 130 22.56 6.12 4.72
N LYS A 131 22.21 6.26 3.44
CA LYS A 131 22.13 7.55 2.73
C LYS A 131 20.69 8.00 2.57
N ASN A 132 20.48 9.30 2.37
CA ASN A 132 19.20 9.81 1.89
C ASN A 132 18.91 9.24 0.49
N CYS A 133 17.82 8.50 0.35
CA CYS A 133 17.41 7.85 -0.89
C CYS A 133 15.93 8.13 -1.21
N ILE A 134 15.43 9.30 -0.82
CA ILE A 134 14.04 9.68 -1.04
C ILE A 134 13.62 9.59 -2.52
N GLU A 135 14.51 9.99 -3.45
CA GLU A 135 14.26 9.87 -4.89
C GLU A 135 14.21 8.42 -5.38
N ARG A 136 14.95 7.51 -4.73
CA ARG A 136 14.99 6.09 -5.08
C ARG A 136 13.78 5.32 -4.56
N TYR A 137 13.19 5.77 -3.45
CA TYR A 137 12.11 5.05 -2.76
C TYR A 137 10.75 5.76 -2.80
N GLY A 138 10.67 6.98 -3.35
CA GLY A 138 9.43 7.70 -3.63
C GLY A 138 9.30 9.00 -2.83
N GLN A 139 8.59 9.98 -3.41
CA GLN A 139 8.39 11.32 -2.84
C GLN A 139 7.06 11.48 -2.08
N TYR A 140 6.13 10.53 -2.25
CA TYR A 140 4.77 10.62 -1.71
C TYR A 140 4.42 9.42 -0.85
N TYR A 141 3.58 9.66 0.16
CA TYR A 141 3.00 8.63 1.02
C TYR A 141 1.55 8.37 0.62
N GLY A 142 1.18 7.10 0.49
CA GLY A 142 -0.22 6.68 0.45
C GLY A 142 -0.55 5.93 1.73
N ASN A 143 -1.62 6.33 2.42
CA ASN A 143 -2.16 5.55 3.53
C ASN A 143 -2.90 4.35 2.96
N MET A 144 -2.23 3.20 2.86
CA MET A 144 -2.85 1.94 2.49
C MET A 144 -3.68 1.46 3.66
N ARG A 145 -4.95 1.88 3.72
CA ARG A 145 -5.91 1.20 4.58
C ARG A 145 -6.15 -0.15 3.93
N SER A 146 -5.61 -1.20 4.56
CA SER A 146 -6.02 -2.59 4.33
C SER A 146 -7.48 -2.75 4.69
#